data_AF-A0A8H6Y8W9-F1
#
_entry.id   AF-A0A8H6Y8W9-F1
#
_cell.length_a   1.000
_cell.length_b   1.000
_cell.length_c   1.000
_cell.angle_alpha   90.00
_cell.angle_beta   90.00
_cell.angle_gamma   90.00
#
_symmetry.space_group_name_H-M   'P 1'
#
loop_
_entity.id
_entity.type
_entity.pdbx_description
1 polymer ?
#
loop_
_entity_poly.entity_id
_entity_poly.type
_entity_poly.pdbx_seq_one_letter_code
_entity_poly.pdbx_strand_id
1 'polypeptide(L)'
;MPKIEPQRQRINKLAPARPFPTVPASVSATGPRSAHKEGKNLICITRKTPLATYLRRCKNVIINDGYKILHLSAMGAAIPHLLQLAVALPPILPFAADEIHSTITTGTMEVQDEIIPDDEDEDITYRTRGKSTLLVVIKIGDGEFEGDTSGPAKRPGVGPRPKHKQKAPNGGPNPSSKPSVPTLATASSSRVVVAEPDQDEMET
;
A
#
# COMPACT_ATOMS: atom_id res chain seq x y z
N MET A 1 10.83 27.57 47.01
CA MET A 1 10.68 26.34 46.20
C MET A 1 10.79 26.75 44.74
N PRO A 2 11.92 26.47 44.05
CA PRO A 2 12.04 26.80 42.64
C PRO A 2 11.01 25.97 41.84
N LYS A 3 10.23 26.64 40.99
CA LYS A 3 9.31 25.97 40.06
C LYS A 3 10.14 25.30 38.98
N ILE A 4 10.16 23.97 38.97
CA ILE A 4 10.68 23.20 37.85
C ILE A 4 9.63 23.31 36.75
N GLU A 5 9.84 24.21 35.79
CA GLU A 5 9.00 24.27 34.61
C GLU A 5 9.26 23.02 33.76
N PRO A 6 8.22 22.27 33.34
CA PRO A 6 8.42 21.08 32.52
C PRO A 6 8.99 21.51 31.16
N GLN A 7 10.26 21.22 30.94
CA GLN A 7 10.90 21.43 29.66
C GLN A 7 10.22 20.56 28.59
N ARG A 8 9.93 21.19 27.45
CA ARG A 8 9.23 20.55 26.34
C ARG A 8 10.22 19.69 25.57
N GLN A 9 10.23 18.39 25.86
CA GLN A 9 11.05 17.40 25.16
C GLN A 9 10.84 17.45 23.64
N ARG A 10 11.95 17.38 22.89
CA ARG A 10 11.95 17.31 21.43
C ARG A 10 11.65 15.88 21.00
N ILE A 11 10.52 15.67 20.32
CA ILE A 11 10.05 14.34 19.90
C ILE A 11 9.91 14.30 18.38
N ASN A 12 10.61 13.36 17.74
CA ASN A 12 10.44 13.04 16.33
C ASN A 12 9.54 11.79 16.19
N LYS A 13 8.51 11.86 15.34
CA LYS A 13 7.52 10.78 15.21
C LYS A 13 7.81 9.95 13.98
N LEU A 14 8.15 8.67 14.17
CA LEU A 14 8.47 7.80 13.05
C LEU A 14 7.22 7.34 12.30
N ALA A 15 7.41 7.02 11.02
CA ALA A 15 6.35 6.46 10.21
C ALA A 15 6.10 5.01 10.64
N PRO A 16 4.83 4.61 10.89
CA PRO A 16 4.51 3.22 11.16
C PRO A 16 4.82 2.31 9.96
N ALA A 17 4.99 1.03 10.26
CA ALA A 17 4.89 -0.01 9.26
C ALA A 17 3.55 0.12 8.49
N ARG A 18 3.60 -0.03 7.16
CA ARG A 18 2.38 0.01 6.36
C ARG A 18 1.64 -1.33 6.52
N PRO A 19 0.31 -1.33 6.61
CA PRO A 19 -0.48 -2.56 6.71
C PRO A 19 -0.42 -3.41 5.44
N PHE A 20 -0.08 -2.80 4.31
CA PHE A 20 0.06 -3.46 3.01
C PHE A 20 1.40 -3.09 2.39
N PRO A 21 2.09 -4.02 1.73
CA PRO A 21 3.30 -3.70 0.99
C PRO A 21 2.95 -2.78 -0.18
N THR A 22 3.72 -1.71 -0.38
CA THR A 22 3.47 -0.71 -1.43
C THR A 22 3.62 -1.30 -2.84
N VAL A 23 4.41 -2.38 -2.95
CA VAL A 23 4.75 -3.15 -4.15
C VAL A 23 4.96 -4.61 -3.71
N PRO A 24 4.64 -5.63 -4.53
CA PRO A 24 5.00 -7.01 -4.23
C PRO A 24 6.47 -7.14 -3.80
N ALA A 25 6.76 -8.03 -2.84
CA ALA A 25 8.10 -8.19 -2.26
C ALA A 25 9.19 -8.52 -3.30
N SER A 26 8.79 -9.00 -4.48
CA SER A 26 9.67 -9.36 -5.60
C SER A 26 10.09 -8.18 -6.49
N VAL A 27 9.59 -6.95 -6.28
CA VAL A 27 9.78 -5.85 -7.26
C VAL A 27 10.13 -4.49 -6.63
N SER A 28 10.96 -3.73 -7.34
CA SER A 28 11.42 -2.40 -6.95
C SER A 28 10.32 -1.35 -6.91
N ALA A 29 10.26 -0.60 -5.81
CA ALA A 29 9.24 0.41 -5.53
C ALA A 29 9.51 1.81 -6.10
N THR A 30 10.58 1.99 -6.87
CA THR A 30 11.08 3.31 -7.30
C THR A 30 10.55 3.81 -8.64
N GLY A 31 9.51 3.18 -9.21
CA GLY A 31 8.85 3.67 -10.43
C GLY A 31 7.87 4.83 -10.15
N PRO A 32 7.85 5.91 -10.97
CA PRO A 32 7.05 7.12 -10.70
C PRO A 32 5.53 6.91 -10.71
N ARG A 33 5.07 5.79 -11.24
CA ARG A 33 3.77 5.16 -10.96
C ARG A 33 4.03 3.66 -11.13
N SER A 34 3.86 2.84 -10.09
CA SER A 34 3.91 1.40 -10.26
C SER A 34 2.99 1.00 -11.42
N ALA A 35 3.56 0.45 -12.50
CA ALA A 35 2.80 0.02 -13.68
C ALA A 35 2.02 -1.28 -13.43
N HIS A 36 2.06 -1.75 -12.18
CA HIS A 36 1.45 -2.99 -11.73
C HIS A 36 -0.05 -2.79 -11.53
N LYS A 37 -0.81 -3.78 -11.98
CA LYS A 37 -2.25 -3.85 -11.74
C LYS A 37 -2.51 -4.27 -10.29
N GLU A 38 -1.71 -5.20 -9.78
CA GLU A 38 -1.79 -5.76 -8.42
C GLU A 38 -1.63 -4.71 -7.31
N GLY A 39 -2.36 -4.91 -6.20
CA GLY A 39 -2.28 -4.08 -4.99
C GLY A 39 -2.96 -2.71 -5.09
N LYS A 40 -3.51 -2.33 -6.25
CA LYS A 40 -4.25 -1.06 -6.41
C LYS A 40 -5.50 -0.96 -5.53
N ASN A 41 -6.08 -2.10 -5.19
CA ASN A 41 -7.23 -2.22 -4.28
C ASN A 41 -6.88 -2.07 -2.80
N LEU A 42 -5.59 -2.03 -2.45
CA LEU A 42 -5.09 -1.78 -1.11
C LEU A 42 -4.80 -0.27 -0.96
N ILE A 43 -5.65 0.45 -0.22
CA ILE A 43 -5.58 1.90 -0.12
C ILE A 43 -5.40 2.33 1.34
N CYS A 44 -4.28 3.01 1.61
CA CYS A 44 -4.04 3.69 2.88
C CYS A 44 -4.62 5.11 2.84
N ILE A 45 -5.50 5.42 3.78
CA ILE A 45 -6.13 6.73 3.93
C ILE A 45 -5.28 7.61 4.85
N THR A 46 -5.06 8.84 4.41
CA THR A 46 -4.31 9.87 5.12
C THR A 46 -5.16 11.11 5.29
N ARG A 47 -4.85 11.92 6.30
CA ARG A 47 -5.62 13.12 6.64
C ARG A 47 -5.54 14.24 5.61
N LYS A 48 -4.39 14.39 4.94
CA LYS A 48 -4.10 15.54 4.08
C LYS A 48 -4.72 15.40 2.70
N THR A 49 -4.93 14.16 2.25
CA THR A 49 -5.54 13.90 0.95
C THR A 49 -7.04 14.16 1.02
N PRO A 50 -7.62 14.96 0.13
CA PRO A 50 -9.03 15.30 0.19
C PRO A 50 -9.91 14.10 -0.17
N LEU A 51 -11.14 14.06 0.39
CA LEU A 51 -12.10 12.98 0.20
C LEU A 51 -12.37 12.67 -1.28
N ALA A 52 -12.54 13.74 -2.08
CA ALA A 52 -12.82 13.63 -3.50
C ALA A 52 -11.74 12.86 -4.28
N THR A 53 -10.47 12.97 -3.86
CA THR A 53 -9.37 12.21 -4.48
C THR A 53 -9.51 10.73 -4.20
N TYR A 54 -9.90 10.36 -2.97
CA TYR A 54 -10.13 8.96 -2.62
C TYR A 54 -11.38 8.40 -3.32
N LEU A 55 -12.49 9.13 -3.37
CA LEU A 55 -13.70 8.71 -4.10
C LEU A 55 -13.40 8.42 -5.57
N ARG A 56 -12.70 9.32 -6.26
CA ARG A 56 -12.27 9.11 -7.66
C ARG A 56 -11.35 7.90 -7.79
N ARG A 57 -10.41 7.73 -6.86
CA ARG A 57 -9.49 6.59 -6.86
C ARG A 57 -10.25 5.26 -6.68
N CYS A 58 -11.10 5.14 -5.67
CA CYS A 58 -11.89 3.94 -5.41
C CYS A 58 -12.81 3.62 -6.59
N LYS A 59 -13.50 4.62 -7.13
CA LYS A 59 -14.34 4.46 -8.34
C LYS A 59 -13.54 3.94 -9.53
N ASN A 60 -12.37 4.52 -9.80
CA ASN A 60 -11.53 4.08 -10.91
C ASN A 60 -11.01 2.65 -10.71
N VAL A 61 -10.66 2.28 -9.49
CA VAL A 61 -10.19 0.92 -9.17
C VAL A 61 -11.29 -0.11 -9.36
N ILE A 62 -12.53 0.22 -8.98
CA ILE A 62 -13.66 -0.69 -9.16
C ILE A 62 -14.09 -0.78 -10.63
N ILE A 63 -14.30 0.36 -11.30
CA ILE A 63 -14.90 0.40 -12.64
C ILE A 63 -13.87 0.14 -13.74
N ASN A 64 -12.71 0.79 -13.68
CA ASN A 64 -11.74 0.71 -14.78
C ASN A 64 -10.78 -0.47 -14.60
N ASP A 65 -10.36 -0.75 -13.36
CA ASP A 65 -9.44 -1.84 -13.07
C ASP A 65 -10.18 -3.18 -12.77
N GLY A 66 -11.49 -3.16 -12.53
CA GLY A 66 -12.32 -4.38 -12.36
C GLY A 66 -12.25 -5.01 -10.97
N TYR A 67 -11.76 -4.30 -9.95
CA TYR A 67 -11.68 -4.82 -8.59
C TYR A 67 -13.05 -4.81 -7.89
N LYS A 68 -13.49 -5.97 -7.39
CA LYS A 68 -14.70 -6.11 -6.57
C LYS A 68 -14.46 -6.09 -5.07
N ILE A 69 -13.20 -6.18 -4.64
CA ILE A 69 -12.80 -6.07 -3.23
C ILE A 69 -11.84 -4.90 -3.06
N LEU A 70 -12.20 -3.94 -2.20
CA LEU A 70 -11.35 -2.85 -1.76
C LEU A 70 -10.96 -3.03 -0.30
N HIS A 71 -9.67 -2.88 -0.01
CA HIS A 71 -9.16 -2.82 1.35
C HIS A 71 -8.73 -1.39 1.67
N LEU A 72 -9.41 -0.77 2.62
CA LEU A 72 -9.14 0.60 3.05
C LEU A 72 -8.61 0.58 4.47
N SER A 73 -7.42 1.15 4.70
CA SER A 73 -6.84 1.22 6.04
C SER A 73 -6.58 2.66 6.46
N ALA A 74 -6.90 3.00 7.70
CA ALA A 74 -6.61 4.30 8.30
C ALA A 74 -6.12 4.16 9.74
N MET A 75 -5.42 5.19 10.23
CA MET A 75 -4.96 5.26 11.61
C MET A 75 -5.28 6.61 12.26
N GLY A 76 -5.54 6.56 13.57
CA GLY A 76 -5.74 7.74 14.40
C GLY A 76 -6.70 8.74 13.78
N ALA A 77 -6.26 9.99 13.65
CA ALA A 77 -7.11 11.07 13.14
C ALA A 77 -7.46 10.97 11.63
N ALA A 78 -7.00 9.95 10.89
CA ALA A 78 -7.50 9.66 9.54
C ALA A 78 -8.78 8.79 9.55
N ILE A 79 -9.12 8.17 10.68
CA ILE A 79 -10.27 7.27 10.83
C ILE A 79 -11.60 7.95 10.46
N PRO A 80 -11.92 9.18 10.93
CA PRO A 80 -13.15 9.86 10.53
C PRO A 80 -13.24 10.05 9.02
N HIS A 81 -12.11 10.29 8.36
CA HIS A 81 -12.05 10.48 6.91
C HIS A 81 -12.30 9.16 6.15
N LEU A 82 -11.81 8.04 6.68
CA LEU A 82 -12.11 6.70 6.15
C LEU A 82 -13.60 6.35 6.31
N LEU A 83 -14.20 6.65 7.46
CA LEU A 83 -15.63 6.39 7.68
C LEU A 83 -16.51 7.21 6.73
N GLN A 84 -16.17 8.49 6.52
CA GLN A 84 -16.85 9.32 5.51
C GLN A 84 -16.74 8.71 4.12
N LEU A 85 -15.55 8.21 3.74
CA LEU A 85 -15.35 7.54 2.46
C LEU A 85 -16.18 6.25 2.36
N ALA A 86 -16.20 5.43 3.40
CA ALA A 86 -16.92 4.17 3.42
C ALA A 86 -18.44 4.37 3.24
N VAL A 87 -19.02 5.42 3.82
CA VAL A 87 -20.44 5.74 3.66
C VAL A 87 -20.75 6.42 2.32
N ALA A 88 -19.83 7.24 1.81
CA ALA A 88 -20.03 7.97 0.56
C ALA A 88 -19.78 7.11 -0.71
N LEU A 89 -19.10 5.97 -0.59
CA LEU A 89 -18.72 5.14 -1.73
C LEU A 89 -19.89 4.34 -2.33
N PRO A 90 -20.73 3.62 -1.57
CA PRO A 90 -21.82 2.82 -2.13
C PRO A 90 -22.74 3.58 -3.11
N PRO A 91 -23.25 4.79 -2.81
CA PRO A 91 -24.20 5.46 -3.70
C PRO A 91 -23.59 5.97 -5.02
N ILE A 92 -22.26 6.05 -5.14
CA ILE A 92 -21.60 6.54 -6.36
C ILE A 92 -21.19 5.41 -7.32
N LEU A 93 -21.36 4.16 -6.89
CA LEU A 93 -21.02 2.98 -7.68
C LEU A 93 -22.24 2.49 -8.48
N PRO A 94 -22.03 1.95 -9.69
CA PRO A 94 -23.12 1.45 -10.54
C PRO A 94 -23.55 0.03 -10.15
N PHE A 95 -23.73 -0.24 -8.84
CA PHE A 95 -24.18 -1.52 -8.31
C PHE A 95 -25.40 -1.31 -7.41
N ALA A 96 -26.21 -2.36 -7.24
CA ALA A 96 -27.30 -2.31 -6.28
C ALA A 96 -26.75 -2.20 -4.85
N ALA A 97 -27.48 -1.53 -3.96
CA ALA A 97 -27.04 -1.37 -2.57
C ALA A 97 -26.86 -2.71 -1.85
N ASP A 98 -27.68 -3.71 -2.20
CA ASP A 98 -27.68 -5.05 -1.61
C ASP A 98 -26.45 -5.87 -2.00
N GLU A 99 -25.77 -5.53 -3.11
CA GLU A 99 -24.55 -6.22 -3.56
C GLU A 99 -23.30 -5.72 -2.83
N ILE A 100 -23.37 -4.57 -2.15
CA ILE A 100 -22.22 -3.92 -1.54
C ILE A 100 -22.19 -4.26 -0.05
N HIS A 101 -21.20 -5.04 0.35
CA HIS A 101 -20.99 -5.43 1.75
C HIS A 101 -19.72 -4.78 2.30
N SER A 102 -19.83 -4.16 3.47
CA SER A 102 -18.70 -3.51 4.15
C SER A 102 -18.43 -4.19 5.48
N THR A 103 -17.23 -4.75 5.62
CA THR A 103 -16.73 -5.29 6.90
C THR A 103 -15.79 -4.28 7.52
N ILE A 104 -16.02 -3.94 8.80
CA ILE A 104 -15.23 -2.97 9.54
C ILE A 104 -14.52 -3.68 10.69
N THR A 105 -13.19 -3.61 10.70
CA THR A 105 -12.35 -4.20 11.74
C THR A 105 -11.53 -3.10 12.40
N THR A 106 -11.62 -3.00 13.72
CA THR A 106 -10.77 -2.11 14.52
C THR A 106 -9.50 -2.84 14.98
N GLY A 107 -8.41 -2.10 15.13
CA GLY A 107 -7.19 -2.63 15.72
C GLY A 107 -6.37 -1.57 16.42
N THR A 108 -5.20 -1.98 16.87
CA THR A 108 -4.17 -1.11 17.44
C THR A 108 -2.86 -1.41 16.72
N MET A 109 -2.10 -0.37 16.39
CA MET A 109 -0.76 -0.52 15.85
C MET A 109 0.23 0.28 16.69
N GLU A 110 1.36 -0.34 16.95
CA GLU A 110 2.47 0.28 17.67
C GLU A 110 3.26 1.18 16.72
N VAL A 111 3.52 2.40 17.17
CA VAL A 111 4.40 3.37 16.51
C VAL A 111 5.53 3.74 17.44
N GLN A 112 6.71 3.93 16.85
CA GLN A 112 7.89 4.41 17.55
C GLN A 112 8.01 5.93 17.37
N ASP A 113 8.35 6.62 18.46
CA ASP A 113 8.78 8.01 18.46
C ASP A 113 10.21 8.06 19.02
N GLU A 114 11.06 8.89 18.44
CA GLU A 114 12.40 9.21 18.94
C GLU A 114 12.30 10.39 19.92
N ILE A 115 12.93 10.25 21.09
CA ILE A 115 13.09 11.31 22.08
C ILE A 115 14.52 11.82 21.95
N ILE A 116 14.64 13.08 21.54
CA ILE A 116 15.93 13.75 21.35
C ILE A 116 16.23 14.53 22.64
N PRO A 117 17.30 14.18 23.38
CA PRO A 117 17.70 14.93 24.57
C PRO A 117 18.18 16.34 24.19
N ASP A 118 18.16 17.24 25.17
CA ASP A 118 18.68 18.61 24.99
C ASP A 118 20.20 18.67 25.15
N ASP A 119 20.79 17.67 25.81
CA ASP A 119 22.24 17.46 25.92
C ASP A 119 22.75 16.66 24.71
N GLU A 120 23.83 17.14 24.07
CA GLU A 120 24.46 16.48 22.93
C GLU A 120 25.27 15.24 23.33
N ASP A 121 25.61 15.10 24.62
CA ASP A 121 26.30 13.93 25.17
C ASP A 121 25.34 12.78 25.53
N GLU A 122 24.02 13.02 25.51
CA GLU A 122 23.00 12.00 25.76
C GLU A 122 22.52 11.32 24.46
N ASP A 123 22.29 10.01 24.52
CA ASP A 123 21.80 9.22 23.39
C ASP A 123 20.29 9.42 23.13
N ILE A 124 19.90 9.30 21.85
CA ILE A 124 18.49 9.26 21.44
C ILE A 124 17.81 8.02 22.02
N THR A 125 16.66 8.21 22.70
CA THR A 125 15.86 7.09 23.24
C THR A 125 14.58 6.88 22.43
N TYR A 126 14.06 5.65 22.45
CA TYR A 126 12.82 5.29 21.73
C TYR A 126 11.65 5.12 22.67
N ARG A 127 10.48 5.57 22.23
CA ARG A 127 9.21 5.40 22.92
C ARG A 127 8.16 4.79 22.03
N THR A 128 7.61 3.66 22.46
CA THR A 128 6.45 3.05 21.82
C THR A 128 5.15 3.78 22.20
N ARG A 129 4.26 3.97 21.23
CA ARG A 129 2.90 4.48 21.44
C ARG A 129 1.91 3.64 20.63
N GLY A 130 0.80 3.25 21.23
CA GLY A 130 -0.32 2.64 20.51
C GLY A 130 -1.13 3.69 19.74
N LYS A 131 -1.48 3.39 18.49
CA LYS A 131 -2.48 4.13 17.71
C LYS A 131 -3.60 3.20 17.29
N SER A 132 -4.83 3.67 17.43
CA SER A 132 -5.99 2.97 16.88
C SER A 132 -5.91 2.92 15.36
N THR A 133 -6.30 1.78 14.80
CA THR A 133 -6.39 1.52 13.37
C THR A 133 -7.80 1.07 13.00
N LEU A 134 -8.19 1.35 11.77
CA LEU A 134 -9.45 0.88 11.19
C LEU A 134 -9.16 0.29 9.82
N LEU A 135 -9.65 -0.92 9.59
CA LEU A 135 -9.64 -1.60 8.31
C LEU A 135 -11.10 -1.74 7.86
N VAL A 136 -11.39 -1.23 6.67
CA VAL A 136 -12.69 -1.41 6.02
C VAL A 136 -12.47 -2.21 4.75
N VAL A 137 -13.15 -3.34 4.65
CA VAL A 137 -13.16 -4.18 3.45
C VAL A 137 -14.51 -4.03 2.79
N ILE A 138 -14.53 -3.47 1.57
CA ILE A 138 -15.75 -3.34 0.78
C ILE A 138 -15.71 -4.42 -0.30
N LYS A 139 -16.68 -5.33 -0.26
CA LYS A 139 -16.88 -6.42 -1.20
C LYS A 139 -18.13 -6.15 -2.01
N ILE A 140 -18.04 -6.32 -3.33
CA ILE A 140 -19.15 -6.15 -4.28
C ILE A 140 -19.47 -7.52 -4.87
N GLY A 141 -20.72 -7.98 -4.74
CA GLY A 141 -21.16 -9.30 -5.19
C GLY A 141 -20.30 -10.42 -4.61
N ASP A 142 -19.86 -11.34 -5.46
CA ASP A 142 -19.07 -12.52 -5.04
C ASP A 142 -17.60 -12.19 -4.73
N GLY A 143 -17.14 -10.98 -5.07
CA GLY A 143 -15.79 -10.50 -4.81
C GLY A 143 -14.72 -11.01 -5.79
N GLU A 144 -15.12 -11.72 -6.84
CA GLU A 144 -14.21 -12.16 -7.89
C GLU A 144 -13.66 -10.98 -8.69
N PHE A 145 -12.38 -11.03 -9.04
CA PHE A 145 -11.75 -9.99 -9.83
C PHE A 145 -12.16 -10.14 -11.31
N GLU A 146 -12.87 -9.15 -11.85
CA GLU A 146 -13.35 -9.15 -13.24
C GLU A 146 -12.37 -8.45 -14.22
N GLY A 147 -11.20 -8.03 -13.76
CA GLY A 147 -10.23 -7.29 -14.58
C GLY A 147 -9.28 -8.18 -15.39
N ASP A 148 -8.68 -7.59 -16.44
CA ASP A 148 -7.64 -8.25 -17.23
C ASP A 148 -6.37 -8.50 -16.38
N THR A 149 -6.09 -9.75 -16.03
CA THR A 149 -4.82 -10.17 -15.40
C THR A 149 -3.64 -10.21 -16.39
N SER A 150 -3.92 -10.17 -17.69
CA SER A 150 -2.87 -10.21 -18.72
C SER A 150 -2.30 -8.81 -19.02
N GLY A 151 -0.99 -8.66 -18.81
CA GLY A 151 -0.19 -7.54 -19.32
C GLY A 151 -0.17 -6.25 -18.48
N PRO A 152 0.80 -5.35 -18.76
CA PRO A 152 1.01 -4.11 -18.01
C PRO A 152 -0.20 -3.18 -18.09
N ALA A 153 -0.42 -2.39 -17.03
CA ALA A 153 -1.58 -1.51 -16.92
C ALA A 153 -1.73 -0.57 -18.14
N LYS A 154 -2.81 -0.75 -18.92
CA LYS A 154 -3.17 0.19 -20.00
C LYS A 154 -3.50 1.53 -19.35
N ARG A 155 -2.78 2.58 -19.73
CA ARG A 155 -3.06 3.95 -19.28
C ARG A 155 -4.38 4.42 -19.92
N PRO A 156 -5.41 4.77 -19.15
CA PRO A 156 -6.57 5.43 -19.73
C PRO A 156 -6.16 6.87 -20.11
N GLY A 157 -6.26 7.21 -21.40
CA GLY A 157 -6.37 8.59 -21.84
C GLY A 157 -5.10 9.37 -22.21
N VAL A 158 -3.92 8.76 -22.32
CA VAL A 158 -2.80 9.41 -23.02
C VAL A 158 -2.78 8.88 -24.44
N GLY A 159 -3.51 9.55 -25.34
CA GLY A 159 -3.35 9.35 -26.78
C GLY A 159 -1.86 9.43 -27.16
N PRO A 160 -1.44 8.74 -28.23
CA PRO A 160 -0.05 8.75 -28.65
C PRO A 160 0.38 10.21 -28.83
N ARG A 161 1.27 10.70 -27.96
CA ARG A 161 1.95 11.98 -28.18
C ARG A 161 2.58 11.88 -29.57
N PRO A 162 2.30 12.82 -30.49
CA PRO A 162 2.94 12.80 -31.80
C PRO A 162 4.44 12.81 -31.56
N LYS A 163 5.12 11.78 -32.07
CA LYS A 163 6.58 11.74 -32.10
C LYS A 163 7.02 12.96 -32.88
N HIS A 164 7.53 13.97 -32.20
CA HIS A 164 8.20 15.08 -32.87
C HIS A 164 9.40 14.45 -33.59
N LYS A 165 9.29 14.34 -34.92
CA LYS A 165 10.40 13.98 -35.81
C LYS A 165 11.50 15.01 -35.57
N GLN A 166 12.42 14.71 -34.67
CA GLN A 166 13.73 15.34 -34.68
C GLN A 166 14.44 14.76 -35.90
N LYS A 167 14.64 15.61 -36.90
CA LYS A 167 15.49 15.32 -38.06
C LYS A 167 16.89 14.98 -37.53
N ALA A 168 17.30 13.73 -37.70
CA ALA A 168 18.69 13.35 -37.61
C ALA A 168 19.44 13.96 -38.82
N PRO A 169 20.65 14.51 -38.64
CA PRO A 169 21.63 14.56 -39.71
C PRO A 169 22.47 13.27 -39.69
N ASN A 170 22.42 12.59 -40.83
CA ASN A 170 23.36 11.63 -41.42
C ASN A 170 24.72 11.40 -40.74
N GLY A 171 25.11 10.12 -40.65
CA GLY A 171 26.46 9.71 -41.04
C GLY A 171 27.17 8.68 -40.16
N GLY A 172 27.25 7.43 -40.64
CA GLY A 172 28.45 6.58 -40.43
C GLY A 172 28.25 5.29 -39.60
N PRO A 173 29.03 4.22 -39.89
CA PRO A 173 28.54 2.84 -39.83
C PRO A 173 29.02 2.01 -38.62
N ASN A 174 28.25 0.97 -38.32
CA ASN A 174 28.54 -0.17 -37.42
C ASN A 174 29.79 -0.94 -37.90
N PRO A 175 30.55 -1.60 -36.99
CA PRO A 175 30.30 -3.04 -36.71
C PRO A 175 30.59 -3.43 -35.23
N SER A 176 29.92 -4.39 -34.60
CA SER A 176 30.31 -5.82 -34.50
C SER A 176 29.60 -6.38 -33.23
N SER A 177 28.68 -7.34 -33.35
CA SER A 177 28.85 -8.80 -33.15
C SER A 177 29.35 -9.30 -31.77
N LYS A 178 28.38 -9.74 -30.94
CA LYS A 178 28.35 -10.97 -30.08
C LYS A 178 29.37 -11.07 -28.90
N PRO A 179 29.19 -11.97 -27.88
CA PRO A 179 28.27 -13.11 -27.81
C PRO A 179 27.44 -13.25 -26.51
N SER A 180 26.40 -14.08 -26.65
CA SER A 180 25.63 -14.79 -25.62
C SER A 180 26.47 -15.92 -24.97
N VAL A 181 26.34 -16.10 -23.65
CA VAL A 181 26.88 -17.25 -22.88
C VAL A 181 25.76 -17.80 -21.97
N PRO A 182 25.68 -19.13 -21.71
CA PRO A 182 24.43 -19.84 -21.51
C PRO A 182 24.04 -20.12 -20.06
N THR A 183 22.77 -20.51 -19.92
CA THR A 183 22.06 -21.34 -18.94
C THR A 183 22.83 -21.90 -17.72
N LEU A 184 22.26 -21.73 -16.52
CA LEU A 184 22.32 -22.77 -15.48
C LEU A 184 20.93 -22.95 -14.85
N ALA A 185 20.37 -24.13 -15.05
CA ALA A 185 19.19 -24.62 -14.35
C ALA A 185 19.62 -25.40 -13.09
N THR A 186 18.68 -25.44 -12.14
CA THR A 186 18.56 -26.42 -11.05
C THR A 186 19.30 -26.11 -9.74
N ALA A 187 18.53 -25.78 -8.70
CA ALA A 187 18.38 -26.67 -7.54
C ALA A 187 17.32 -26.15 -6.56
N SER A 188 16.52 -27.11 -6.10
CA SER A 188 15.46 -27.04 -5.09
C SER A 188 15.94 -26.62 -3.71
N SER A 189 15.13 -25.83 -2.99
CA SER A 189 15.15 -25.70 -1.51
C SER A 189 13.93 -24.84 -1.13
N SER A 190 13.11 -25.10 -0.12
CA SER A 190 12.94 -26.19 0.84
C SER A 190 11.53 -26.03 1.41
N ARG A 191 10.95 -27.15 1.84
CA ARG A 191 9.63 -27.31 2.44
C ARG A 191 9.67 -26.82 3.89
N VAL A 192 8.79 -25.90 4.28
CA VAL A 192 8.48 -25.66 5.71
C VAL A 192 7.05 -26.12 5.93
N VAL A 193 6.92 -27.36 6.43
CA VAL A 193 5.70 -27.86 7.04
C VAL A 193 5.69 -27.30 8.46
N VAL A 194 4.75 -26.42 8.77
CA VAL A 194 4.47 -26.06 10.15
C VAL A 194 3.62 -27.20 10.72
N ALA A 195 4.24 -28.02 11.55
CA ALA A 195 3.56 -29.01 12.36
C ALA A 195 2.93 -28.29 13.56
N GLU A 196 1.62 -28.41 13.72
CA GLU A 196 0.94 -28.04 14.96
C GLU A 196 1.31 -29.08 16.03
N PRO A 197 1.70 -28.67 17.26
CA PRO A 197 1.87 -29.62 18.34
C PRO A 197 0.50 -30.08 18.85
N ASP A 198 0.28 -31.40 18.79
CA ASP A 198 -0.83 -32.10 19.43
C ASP A 198 -0.91 -31.70 20.91
N GLN A 199 -2.05 -31.13 21.32
CA GLN A 199 -2.39 -30.91 22.72
C GLN A 199 -3.30 -32.03 23.17
N ASP A 200 -2.72 -33.18 23.47
CA ASP A 200 -3.35 -34.17 24.34
C ASP A 200 -2.33 -34.60 25.41
N GLU A 201 -2.82 -34.61 26.65
CA GLU A 201 -2.25 -35.26 27.83
C GLU A 201 -1.06 -34.58 28.56
N MET A 202 -1.40 -33.75 29.55
CA MET A 202 -0.84 -33.97 30.88
C MET A 202 -1.98 -34.07 31.90
N GLU A 203 -2.32 -35.32 32.19
CA GLU A 203 -3.10 -35.78 33.35
C GLU A 203 -2.39 -35.36 34.66
N THR A 204 -3.17 -35.07 35.70
CA THR A 204 -3.11 -35.76 37.01
C THR A 204 -4.17 -35.24 37.97
#